data_AF-A0A5C7LHF9-F1
#
_entry.id   AF-A0A5C7LHF9-F1
#
_cell.length_a   1.000
_cell.length_b   1.000
_cell.length_c   1.000
_cell.angle_alpha   90.00
_cell.angle_beta   90.00
_cell.angle_gamma   90.00
#
_symmetry.space_group_name_H-M   'P 1'
#
loop_
_entity.id
_entity.type
_entity.pdbx_description
1 polymer ?
#
loop_
_entity_poly.entity_id
_entity_poly.type
_entity_poly.pdbx_seq_one_letter_code
_entity_poly.pdbx_strand_id
1 'polypeptide(L)'
;MKTKLLENKKMSSRVYALRRQVLSLIHEANKLVELPRITVRVTDKHETILGVARMGKNAIWITEETVASRAVVFHEILHAVFAQDHVKGCPLMSEKISTNLDVKTCDRLFKKYAESAKIK
;
A
#
# COMPACT_ATOMS: atom_id res chain seq x y z
N MET A 1 -5.26 -9.71 23.41
CA MET A 1 -4.90 -9.71 21.97
C MET A 1 -4.11 -8.44 21.70
N LYS A 2 -2.84 -8.51 21.28
CA LYS A 2 -2.07 -7.30 20.91
C LYS A 2 -2.73 -6.71 19.65
N THR A 3 -3.49 -5.64 19.80
CA THR A 3 -4.41 -5.10 18.78
C THR A 3 -3.75 -4.15 17.78
N LYS A 4 -2.44 -3.90 17.86
CA LYS A 4 -1.72 -3.02 16.94
C LYS A 4 -0.39 -3.65 16.56
N LEU A 5 -0.31 -4.18 15.33
CA LEU A 5 0.93 -4.66 14.73
C LEU A 5 1.94 -3.53 14.48
N LEU A 6 1.43 -2.30 14.33
CA LEU A 6 2.23 -1.11 14.08
C LEU A 6 1.78 0.05 14.98
N GLU A 7 2.74 0.85 15.43
CA GLU A 7 2.50 2.06 16.20
C GLU A 7 2.40 3.28 15.28
N ASN A 8 1.30 4.04 15.40
CA ASN A 8 1.09 5.24 14.59
C ASN A 8 2.01 6.36 15.10
N LYS A 9 2.77 6.99 14.19
CA LYS A 9 3.50 8.20 14.55
C LYS A 9 2.53 9.33 14.86
N LYS A 10 2.87 10.13 15.88
CA LYS A 10 2.17 11.39 16.19
C LYS A 10 2.34 12.37 15.03
N MET A 11 1.26 13.07 14.67
CA MET A 11 1.29 14.01 13.55
C MET A 11 2.27 15.16 13.84
N SER A 12 3.26 15.30 12.96
CA SER A 12 4.25 16.38 12.95
C SER A 12 4.52 16.79 11.51
N SER A 13 5.21 17.90 11.29
CA SER A 13 5.62 18.34 9.95
C SER A 13 6.41 17.27 9.19
N ARG A 14 7.31 16.57 9.88
CA ARG A 14 8.08 15.44 9.33
C ARG A 14 7.18 14.27 8.91
N VAL A 15 6.26 13.86 9.79
CA VAL A 15 5.32 12.76 9.50
C VAL A 15 4.39 13.13 8.35
N TYR A 16 3.97 14.39 8.27
CA TYR A 16 3.19 14.88 7.14
C TYR A 16 3.98 14.83 5.83
N ALA A 17 5.26 15.19 5.84
CA ALA A 17 6.13 15.08 4.66
C ALA A 17 6.26 13.63 4.18
N LEU A 18 6.43 12.66 5.08
CA LEU A 18 6.43 11.22 4.75
C LEU A 18 5.09 10.79 4.17
N ARG A 19 3.98 11.20 4.80
CA ARG A 19 2.63 10.91 4.30
C ARG A 19 2.40 11.44 2.89
N ARG A 20 2.95 12.60 2.53
CA ARG A 20 2.85 13.15 1.17
C ARG A 20 3.51 12.27 0.11
N GLN A 21 4.55 11.51 0.45
CA GLN A 21 5.17 10.57 -0.49
C GLN A 21 4.19 9.44 -0.84
N VAL A 22 3.51 8.89 0.16
CA VAL A 22 2.44 7.90 -0.05
C VAL A 22 1.29 8.50 -0.87
N LEU A 23 0.88 9.73 -0.57
CA LEU A 23 -0.19 10.41 -1.33
C LEU A 23 0.19 10.63 -2.80
N SER A 24 1.46 10.94 -3.09
CA SER A 24 1.95 11.04 -4.47
C SER A 24 1.77 9.71 -5.21
N LEU A 25 2.17 8.60 -4.57
CA LEU A 25 2.01 7.27 -5.15
C LEU A 25 0.54 6.87 -5.31
N ILE A 26 -0.34 7.25 -4.38
CA ILE A 26 -1.80 7.07 -4.54
C ILE A 26 -2.33 7.86 -5.73
N HIS A 27 -1.87 9.10 -5.93
CA HIS A 27 -2.26 9.88 -7.10
C HIS A 27 -1.77 9.24 -8.41
N GLU A 28 -0.59 8.64 -8.41
CA GLU A 28 -0.10 7.89 -9.57
C GLU A 28 -0.93 6.63 -9.80
N ALA A 29 -1.26 5.86 -8.76
CA ALA A 29 -2.15 4.71 -8.86
C ALA A 29 -3.55 5.11 -9.38
N ASN A 30 -4.07 6.26 -8.95
CA ASN A 30 -5.36 6.80 -9.38
C ASN A 30 -5.41 7.16 -10.88
N LYS A 31 -4.26 7.45 -11.50
CA LYS A 31 -4.15 7.63 -12.95
C LYS A 31 -4.21 6.31 -13.72
N LEU A 32 -3.90 5.19 -13.05
CA LEU A 32 -3.94 3.85 -13.64
C LEU A 32 -5.33 3.25 -13.55
N VAL A 33 -5.99 3.42 -12.41
CA VAL A 33 -7.34 2.94 -12.12
C VAL A 33 -7.99 3.96 -11.18
N GLU A 34 -9.27 4.28 -11.38
CA GLU A 34 -10.00 5.15 -10.46
C GLU A 34 -10.08 4.54 -9.04
N LEU A 35 -9.63 5.30 -8.04
CA LEU A 35 -9.56 4.90 -6.63
C LEU A 35 -10.45 5.78 -5.75
N PRO A 36 -11.09 5.21 -4.73
CA PRO A 36 -11.76 5.99 -3.69
C PRO A 36 -10.72 6.70 -2.82
N ARG A 37 -11.19 7.60 -1.95
CA ARG A 37 -10.33 8.22 -0.94
C ARG A 37 -9.76 7.16 0.01
N ILE A 38 -8.44 7.11 0.12
CA ILE A 38 -7.71 6.19 1.00
C ILE A 38 -7.23 6.92 2.25
N THR A 39 -7.52 6.35 3.42
CA THR A 39 -6.98 6.80 4.70
C THR A 39 -5.55 6.29 4.86
N VAL A 40 -4.60 7.21 4.94
CA VAL A 40 -3.17 6.89 5.11
C VAL A 40 -2.72 7.20 6.54
N ARG A 41 -1.97 6.26 7.13
CA ARG A 41 -1.23 6.41 8.38
C ARG A 41 0.23 6.05 8.16
N VAL A 42 1.12 6.81 8.79
CA VAL A 42 2.56 6.50 8.81
C VAL A 42 2.90 5.96 10.19
N THR A 43 3.65 4.86 10.22
CA THR A 43 4.03 4.18 11.46
C THR A 43 5.53 4.23 11.67
N ASP A 44 5.97 3.87 12.86
CA ASP A 44 7.39 3.60 13.11
C ASP A 44 7.89 2.45 12.24
N LYS A 45 9.21 2.38 12.08
CA LYS A 45 9.89 1.23 11.48
C LYS A 45 9.50 -0.06 12.20
N HIS A 46 9.39 -1.14 11.45
CA HIS A 46 9.19 -2.48 11.99
C HIS A 46 10.21 -3.43 11.36
N GLU A 47 10.60 -4.49 12.08
CA GLU A 47 11.66 -5.40 11.60
C GLU A 47 11.25 -6.19 10.35
N THR A 48 9.96 -6.52 10.25
CA THR A 48 9.44 -7.44 9.22
C THR A 48 8.23 -6.93 8.45
N ILE A 49 7.56 -5.87 8.93
CA ILE A 49 6.30 -5.39 8.36
C ILE A 49 6.60 -4.11 7.60
N LEU A 50 6.30 -4.09 6.31
CA LEU A 50 6.54 -2.93 5.44
C LEU A 50 5.29 -2.03 5.34
N GLY A 51 4.11 -2.64 5.46
CA GLY A 51 2.82 -1.99 5.38
C GLY A 51 1.73 -2.92 5.91
N VAL A 52 0.56 -2.34 6.18
CA VAL A 52 -0.65 -3.08 6.53
C VAL A 52 -1.84 -2.36 5.92
N ALA A 53 -2.75 -3.12 5.33
CA ALA A 53 -4.04 -2.64 4.87
C ALA A 53 -5.19 -3.21 5.68
N ARG A 54 -6.27 -2.44 5.79
CA ARG A 54 -7.56 -2.97 6.22
C ARG A 54 -8.34 -3.41 5.00
N MET A 55 -8.46 -4.72 4.81
CA MET A 55 -9.13 -5.36 3.67
C MET A 55 -10.49 -4.73 3.35
N GLY A 56 -10.62 -4.17 2.15
CA GLY A 56 -11.87 -3.56 1.65
C GLY A 56 -12.38 -2.35 2.46
N LYS A 57 -11.53 -1.68 3.25
CA LYS A 57 -11.92 -0.53 4.09
C LYS A 57 -11.14 0.76 3.77
N ASN A 58 -10.47 0.82 2.62
CA ASN A 58 -9.78 2.00 2.11
C ASN A 58 -8.83 2.64 3.14
N ALA A 59 -8.13 1.83 3.93
CA ALA A 59 -7.19 2.31 4.94
C ALA A 59 -5.88 1.53 4.90
N ILE A 60 -4.77 2.25 4.85
CA ILE A 60 -3.42 1.72 4.81
C ILE A 60 -2.53 2.37 5.87
N TRP A 61 -1.62 1.56 6.42
CA TRP A 61 -0.54 1.92 7.30
C TRP A 61 0.76 1.58 6.60
N ILE A 62 1.67 2.54 6.49
CA ILE A 62 2.96 2.37 5.82
C ILE A 62 4.06 2.74 6.80
N THR A 63 5.07 1.89 6.96
CA THR A 63 6.22 2.22 7.82
C THR A 63 7.01 3.37 7.21
N GLU A 64 7.66 4.18 8.06
CA GLU A 64 8.39 5.36 7.58
C GLU A 64 9.50 5.05 6.56
N GLU A 65 10.02 3.83 6.54
CA GLU A 65 11.08 3.40 5.61
C GLU A 65 10.57 3.03 4.22
N THR A 66 9.26 2.74 4.08
CA THR A 66 8.65 2.26 2.83
C THR A 66 7.65 3.23 2.22
N VAL A 67 7.49 4.44 2.78
CA VAL A 67 6.57 5.47 2.27
C VAL A 67 6.82 5.88 0.81
N ALA A 68 8.04 5.69 0.31
CA ALA A 68 8.44 5.93 -1.07
C ALA A 68 8.40 4.68 -1.96
N SER A 69 8.12 3.50 -1.38
CA SER A 69 8.08 2.25 -2.15
C SER A 69 6.75 2.12 -2.86
N ARG A 70 6.80 2.29 -4.19
CA ARG A 70 5.65 2.06 -5.07
C ARG A 70 5.06 0.66 -4.87
N ALA A 71 5.92 -0.35 -4.81
CA ALA A 71 5.53 -1.75 -4.69
C ALA A 71 4.71 -1.99 -3.41
N VAL A 72 5.21 -1.53 -2.25
CA VAL A 72 4.51 -1.66 -0.97
C VAL A 72 3.20 -0.88 -0.98
N VAL A 73 3.23 0.38 -1.42
CA VAL A 73 2.02 1.21 -1.42
C VAL A 73 0.94 0.63 -2.33
N PHE A 74 1.31 0.14 -3.53
CA PHE A 74 0.36 -0.43 -4.48
C PHE A 74 -0.21 -1.76 -3.97
N HIS A 75 0.62 -2.59 -3.32
CA HIS A 75 0.19 -3.79 -2.63
C HIS A 75 -0.88 -3.48 -1.57
N GLU A 76 -0.62 -2.52 -0.68
CA GLU A 76 -1.59 -2.16 0.35
C GLU A 76 -2.86 -1.54 -0.22
N ILE A 77 -2.79 -0.82 -1.35
CA ILE A 77 -3.99 -0.32 -2.04
C ILE A 77 -4.84 -1.49 -2.56
N LEU A 78 -4.23 -2.52 -3.13
CA LEU A 78 -4.95 -3.71 -3.63
C LEU A 78 -5.71 -4.43 -2.52
N HIS A 79 -5.09 -4.59 -1.35
CA HIS A 79 -5.77 -5.08 -0.16
C HIS A 79 -6.89 -4.14 0.31
N ALA A 80 -6.58 -2.85 0.48
CA ALA A 80 -7.48 -1.90 1.12
C ALA A 80 -8.71 -1.54 0.28
N VAL A 81 -8.55 -1.40 -1.03
CA VAL A 81 -9.60 -0.93 -1.95
C VAL A 81 -10.30 -2.11 -2.62
N PHE A 82 -9.54 -3.09 -3.09
CA PHE A 82 -10.07 -4.17 -3.92
C PHE A 82 -10.26 -5.48 -3.16
N ALA A 83 -9.96 -5.51 -1.86
CA ALA A 83 -10.00 -6.71 -1.02
C ALA A 83 -9.26 -7.91 -1.66
N GLN A 84 -8.19 -7.61 -2.41
CA GLN A 84 -7.43 -8.61 -3.13
C GLN A 84 -6.55 -9.40 -2.16
N ASP A 85 -6.71 -10.71 -2.08
CA ASP A 85 -5.81 -11.57 -1.30
C ASP A 85 -4.43 -11.70 -1.95
N HIS A 86 -3.46 -12.19 -1.18
CA HIS A 86 -2.16 -12.56 -1.73
C HIS A 86 -2.29 -13.56 -2.89
N VAL A 87 -1.41 -13.42 -3.88
CA VAL A 87 -1.38 -14.29 -5.06
C VAL A 87 -0.01 -14.96 -5.14
N LYS A 88 -0.01 -16.29 -5.02
CA LYS A 88 1.20 -17.11 -5.12
C LYS A 88 1.91 -16.86 -6.46
N GLY A 89 3.20 -16.56 -6.39
CA GLY A 89 4.04 -16.29 -7.56
C GLY A 89 3.91 -14.88 -8.16
N CYS A 90 3.06 -14.01 -7.60
CA CYS A 90 2.99 -12.61 -8.01
C CYS A 90 4.00 -11.78 -7.20
N PRO A 91 4.94 -11.05 -7.84
CA PRO A 91 5.91 -10.25 -7.09
C PRO A 91 5.28 -9.04 -6.38
N LEU A 92 4.13 -8.52 -6.86
CA LEU A 92 3.41 -7.42 -6.23
C LEU A 92 2.45 -7.89 -5.13
N MET A 93 1.79 -9.05 -5.29
CA MET A 93 0.79 -9.57 -4.35
C MET A 93 1.31 -10.76 -3.52
N SER A 94 2.62 -10.90 -3.39
CA SER A 94 3.24 -11.87 -2.49
C SER A 94 3.21 -11.32 -1.06
N GLU A 95 3.04 -12.21 -0.07
CA GLU A 95 3.17 -11.87 1.35
C GLU A 95 4.54 -11.24 1.68
N LYS A 96 5.58 -11.68 0.96
CA LYS A 96 6.92 -11.09 1.00
C LYS A 96 7.15 -10.34 -0.30
N ILE A 97 7.22 -9.02 -0.22
CA ILE A 97 7.40 -8.13 -1.36
C ILE A 97 8.80 -7.51 -1.36
N SER A 98 9.40 -7.41 -2.55
CA SER A 98 10.63 -6.63 -2.75
C SER A 98 10.27 -5.16 -2.95
N THR A 99 10.96 -4.26 -2.26
CA THR A 99 10.81 -2.81 -2.45
C THR A 99 11.36 -2.32 -3.80
N ASN A 100 12.14 -3.17 -4.50
CA ASN A 100 12.84 -2.84 -5.75
C ASN A 100 12.13 -3.37 -7.00
N LEU A 101 10.82 -3.60 -6.94
CA LEU A 101 10.05 -3.98 -8.13
C LEU A 101 10.03 -2.81 -9.12
N ASP A 102 10.34 -3.08 -10.39
CA ASP A 102 10.37 -2.04 -11.41
C ASP A 102 8.97 -1.43 -11.64
N VAL A 103 8.94 -0.14 -11.97
CA VAL A 103 7.71 0.65 -12.08
C VAL A 103 6.74 0.05 -13.11
N LYS A 104 7.24 -0.42 -14.26
CA LYS A 104 6.38 -0.95 -15.33
C LYS A 104 5.70 -2.25 -14.91
N THR A 105 6.43 -3.16 -14.27
CA THR A 105 5.86 -4.39 -13.72
C THR A 105 4.87 -4.10 -12.60
N CYS A 106 5.19 -3.16 -11.71
CA CYS A 106 4.30 -2.73 -10.63
C CYS A 106 2.96 -2.21 -11.19
N ASP A 107 3.01 -1.29 -12.16
CA ASP A 107 1.81 -0.69 -12.77
C ASP A 107 0.96 -1.71 -13.51
N ARG A 108 1.61 -2.59 -14.29
CA ARG A 108 0.93 -3.65 -15.03
C ARG A 108 0.20 -4.62 -14.11
N LEU A 109 0.86 -5.06 -13.04
CA LEU A 109 0.26 -5.98 -12.06
C LEU A 109 -0.85 -5.30 -11.27
N PHE A 110 -0.65 -4.04 -10.86
CA PHE A 110 -1.67 -3.26 -10.16
C PHE A 110 -2.96 -3.14 -10.96
N LYS A 111 -2.87 -2.72 -12.23
CA LYS A 111 -4.03 -2.66 -13.14
C LYS A 111 -4.73 -4.01 -13.26
N LYS A 112 -3.96 -5.07 -13.54
CA LYS A 112 -4.50 -6.44 -13.70
C LYS A 112 -5.39 -6.85 -12.52
N TYR A 113 -4.91 -6.68 -11.29
CA TYR A 113 -5.66 -7.11 -10.10
C TYR A 113 -6.81 -6.17 -9.75
N ALA A 114 -6.62 -4.86 -9.91
CA ALA A 114 -7.67 -3.88 -9.71
C ALA A 114 -8.85 -4.08 -10.67
N GLU A 115 -8.60 -4.39 -11.94
CA GLU A 115 -9.64 -4.68 -12.94
C GLU A 115 -10.33 -6.02 -12.67
N SER A 116 -9.56 -7.05 -12.30
CA SER A 116 -10.13 -8.38 -11.97
C SER A 116 -11.09 -8.33 -10.78
N ALA A 117 -10.86 -7.42 -9.83
CA ALA A 117 -11.73 -7.24 -8.67
C ALA A 117 -13.05 -6.55 -9.01
N LYS A 118 -13.12 -5.76 -10.08
CA LYS A 118 -14.37 -5.09 -10.53
C LYS A 118 -15.38 -6.05 -11.18
N ILE A 119 -14.92 -7.25 -11.57
CA ILE A 119 -15.74 -8.25 -12.28
C ILE A 119 -16.42 -9.23 -11.30
N LYS A 120 -16.09 -9.16 -10.00
CA LYS A 120 -16.68 -9.99 -8.95
C LYS A 120 -17.87 -9.28 -8.29
#